data_AF-A0A091BS78-F1
#
_entry.id   AF-A0A091BS78-F1
#
_cell.length_a   1.000
_cell.length_b   1.000
_cell.length_c   1.000
_cell.angle_alpha   90.00
_cell.angle_beta   90.00
_cell.angle_gamma   90.00
#
_symmetry.space_group_name_H-M   'P 1'
#
loop_
_entity.id
_entity.type
_entity.pdbx_description
1 polymer ?
#
loop_
_entity_poly.entity_id
_entity_poly.type
_entity_poly.pdbx_seq_one_letter_code
_entity_poly.pdbx_strand_id
1 'polypeptide(L)'
;MRSLIVGVIGLLVGALCTLILINTLRQGTAYPNGVMAVMSAQMKGLDQSLKQNRCTSADLTPRLQALRYLGNDLEPAFLPTADDERFIGHASELRAALDAALSAPPADCAAARVVIDRVGSGCQACHRDFKG
;
A
#
# COMPACT_ATOMS: atom_id res chain seq x y z
N MET A 1 -5.11 -24.52 49.77
CA MET A 1 -4.20 -23.39 49.44
C MET A 1 -3.44 -23.61 48.12
N ARG A 2 -2.76 -24.74 47.91
CA ARG A 2 -1.99 -25.00 46.68
C ARG A 2 -2.78 -24.86 45.37
N SER A 3 -3.99 -25.41 45.30
CA SER A 3 -4.85 -25.36 44.11
C SER A 3 -5.38 -23.96 43.78
N LEU A 4 -5.64 -23.14 44.81
CA LEU A 4 -6.03 -21.73 44.63
C LEU A 4 -4.88 -20.90 44.08
N ILE A 5 -3.66 -21.13 44.58
CA ILE A 5 -2.45 -20.44 44.10
C ILE A 5 -2.19 -20.76 42.62
N VAL A 6 -2.31 -22.03 42.22
CA VAL A 6 -2.16 -22.44 40.82
C VAL A 6 -3.25 -21.84 39.93
N GLY A 7 -4.50 -21.76 40.43
CA GLY A 7 -5.60 -21.12 39.70
C GLY A 7 -5.37 -19.63 39.45
N VAL A 8 -4.90 -18.89 40.46
CA VAL A 8 -4.58 -17.45 40.33
C VAL A 8 -3.41 -17.22 39.38
N ILE A 9 -2.37 -18.04 39.44
CA ILE A 9 -1.24 -17.94 38.51
C ILE A 9 -1.69 -18.20 37.07
N GLY A 10 -2.50 -19.24 36.84
CA GLY A 10 -3.05 -19.53 35.52
C GLY A 10 -3.89 -18.38 34.96
N LEU A 11 -4.71 -17.74 35.80
CA LEU A 11 -5.51 -16.58 35.42
C LEU A 11 -4.61 -15.39 35.03
N LEU A 12 -3.58 -15.10 35.81
CA LEU A 12 -2.66 -13.99 35.55
C LEU A 12 -1.88 -14.20 34.25
N VAL A 13 -1.37 -15.42 34.02
CA VAL A 13 -0.65 -15.77 32.78
C VAL A 13 -1.60 -15.69 31.58
N GLY A 14 -2.81 -16.23 31.69
CA GLY A 14 -3.82 -16.14 30.64
C GLY A 14 -4.15 -14.69 30.27
N ALA A 15 -4.39 -13.84 31.28
CA ALA A 15 -4.66 -12.43 31.07
C ALA A 15 -3.49 -11.71 30.38
N LEU A 16 -2.24 -11.99 30.78
CA LEU A 16 -1.06 -11.42 30.14
C LEU A 16 -0.99 -11.80 28.66
N CYS A 17 -1.17 -13.08 28.34
CA CYS A 17 -1.16 -13.58 26.96
C CYS A 17 -2.23 -12.91 26.11
N THR A 18 -3.45 -12.75 26.63
CA THR A 18 -4.55 -12.09 25.91
C THR A 18 -4.23 -10.61 25.64
N LEU A 19 -3.68 -9.90 26.62
CA LEU A 19 -3.30 -8.49 26.46
C LEU A 19 -2.19 -8.31 25.42
N ILE A 20 -1.18 -9.18 25.42
CA ILE A 20 -0.12 -9.15 24.41
C ILE A 20 -0.70 -9.38 23.01
N LEU A 21 -1.59 -10.37 22.85
CA LEU A 21 -2.21 -10.69 21.57
C LEU A 21 -3.08 -9.51 21.05
N ILE A 22 -3.92 -8.92 21.91
CA ILE A 22 -4.73 -7.76 21.56
C ILE A 22 -3.83 -6.56 21.22
N ASN A 23 -2.74 -6.36 21.96
CA ASN A 23 -1.79 -5.29 21.70
C ASN A 23 -1.08 -5.46 20.35
N THR A 24 -0.67 -6.68 20.00
CA THR A 24 -0.09 -6.98 18.68
C THR A 24 -1.08 -6.74 17.54
N LEU A 25 -2.36 -7.06 17.75
CA LEU A 25 -3.41 -6.80 16.76
C LEU A 25 -3.74 -5.29 16.65
N ARG A 26 -3.48 -4.51 17.70
CA ARG A 26 -3.71 -3.05 17.75
C ARG A 26 -2.57 -2.20 17.19
N GLN A 27 -1.35 -2.71 17.05
CA GLN A 27 -0.15 -1.96 16.62
C GLN A 27 -0.16 -1.51 15.15
N GLY A 28 -1.32 -1.45 14.51
CA GLY A 28 -1.48 -1.12 13.10
C GLY A 28 -2.17 -2.28 12.42
N THR A 29 -3.32 -2.01 11.81
CA THR A 29 -3.94 -2.99 10.93
C THR A 29 -2.88 -3.42 9.92
N ALA A 30 -2.86 -4.69 9.51
CA ALA A 30 -2.02 -5.13 8.39
C ALA A 30 -2.36 -4.40 7.06
N TYR A 31 -3.28 -3.42 7.10
CA TYR A 31 -3.91 -2.81 5.97
C TYR A 31 -3.04 -1.74 5.29
N PRO A 32 -2.52 -0.67 5.95
CA PRO A 32 -1.53 0.22 5.33
C PRO A 32 -0.33 -0.52 4.73
N ASN A 33 0.23 -1.45 5.51
CA ASN A 33 1.36 -2.26 5.08
C ASN A 33 0.99 -3.19 3.92
N GLY A 34 -0.20 -3.78 3.95
CA GLY A 34 -0.73 -4.64 2.91
C GLY A 34 -0.98 -3.90 1.60
N VAL A 35 -1.66 -2.74 1.65
CA VAL A 35 -1.87 -1.85 0.51
C VAL A 35 -0.52 -1.51 -0.11
N MET A 36 0.44 -1.07 0.69
CA MET A 36 1.76 -0.72 0.15
C MET A 36 2.57 -1.90 -0.38
N ALA A 37 2.43 -3.08 0.22
CA ALA A 37 3.07 -4.30 -0.27
C ALA A 37 2.55 -4.67 -1.66
N VAL A 38 1.22 -4.64 -1.86
CA VAL A 38 0.61 -4.95 -3.17
C VAL A 38 0.95 -3.87 -4.19
N MET A 39 0.86 -2.58 -3.83
CA MET A 39 1.25 -1.50 -4.74
C MET A 39 2.72 -1.61 -5.17
N SER A 40 3.63 -1.94 -4.23
CA SER A 40 5.04 -2.17 -4.56
C SER A 40 5.24 -3.35 -5.51
N ALA A 41 4.49 -4.45 -5.32
CA ALA A 41 4.54 -5.60 -6.23
C ALA A 41 4.11 -5.22 -7.65
N GLN A 42 3.05 -4.41 -7.80
CA GLN A 42 2.59 -3.96 -9.12
C GLN A 42 3.62 -3.04 -9.80
N MET A 43 4.22 -2.10 -9.06
CA MET A 43 5.28 -1.24 -9.59
C MET A 43 6.51 -2.04 -10.03
N LYS A 44 6.98 -3.01 -9.23
CA LYS A 44 8.07 -3.92 -9.62
C LYS A 44 7.73 -4.72 -10.88
N GLY A 45 6.47 -5.13 -11.01
CA GLY A 45 5.98 -5.83 -12.20
C GLY A 45 6.02 -4.94 -13.46
N LEU A 46 5.68 -3.66 -13.35
CA LEU A 46 5.80 -2.69 -14.44
C LEU A 46 7.26 -2.50 -14.88
N ASP A 47 8.18 -2.34 -13.91
CA ASP A 47 9.61 -2.25 -14.19
C ASP A 47 10.15 -3.52 -14.86
N GLN A 48 9.68 -4.69 -14.44
CA GLN A 48 10.05 -5.97 -15.04
C GLN A 48 9.56 -6.06 -16.49
N SER A 49 8.33 -5.66 -16.77
CA SER A 49 7.78 -5.59 -18.13
C SER A 49 8.65 -4.71 -19.04
N LEU A 50 9.06 -3.52 -18.56
CA LEU A 50 9.98 -2.65 -19.31
C LEU A 50 11.33 -3.32 -19.58
N LYS A 51 11.94 -3.96 -18.57
CA LYS A 51 13.23 -4.67 -18.73
C LYS A 51 13.15 -5.82 -19.73
N GLN A 52 11.96 -6.40 -19.90
CA GLN A 52 11.70 -7.48 -20.84
C GLN A 52 11.24 -6.99 -22.22
N ASN A 53 11.20 -5.67 -22.46
CA ASN A 53 10.63 -5.05 -23.67
C ASN A 53 9.16 -5.43 -23.92
N ARG A 54 8.42 -5.76 -22.86
CA ARG A 54 6.99 -6.11 -22.87
C ARG A 54 6.16 -4.88 -22.54
N CYS A 55 6.09 -3.96 -23.49
CA CYS A 55 5.52 -2.63 -23.27
C CYS A 55 4.17 -2.44 -23.97
N THR A 56 3.53 -3.54 -24.37
CA THR A 56 2.21 -3.44 -24.98
C THR A 56 1.18 -2.98 -23.94
N SER A 57 0.09 -2.36 -24.40
CA SER A 57 -1.03 -2.01 -23.52
C SER A 57 -1.52 -3.23 -22.72
N ALA A 58 -1.52 -4.43 -23.30
CA ALA A 58 -1.92 -5.66 -22.62
C ALA A 58 -0.96 -6.07 -21.49
N ASP A 59 0.34 -5.77 -21.60
CA ASP A 59 1.33 -6.10 -20.58
C ASP A 59 1.27 -5.15 -19.36
N LEU A 60 0.88 -3.90 -19.59
CA LEU A 60 0.97 -2.82 -18.60
C LEU A 60 -0.37 -2.47 -17.95
N THR A 61 -1.46 -2.48 -18.72
CA THR A 61 -2.80 -2.07 -18.25
C THR A 61 -3.27 -2.81 -16.99
N PRO A 62 -3.12 -4.14 -16.85
CA PRO A 62 -3.59 -4.84 -15.65
C PRO A 62 -2.93 -4.32 -14.36
N ARG A 63 -1.64 -3.97 -14.42
CA ARG A 63 -0.88 -3.47 -13.27
C ARG A 63 -1.24 -2.02 -12.96
N LEU A 64 -1.39 -1.19 -14.00
CA LEU A 64 -1.84 0.20 -13.85
C LEU A 64 -3.26 0.27 -13.26
N GLN A 65 -4.17 -0.61 -13.71
CA GLN A 65 -5.51 -0.73 -13.13
C GLN A 65 -5.45 -1.16 -11.66
N ALA A 66 -4.66 -2.19 -11.33
CA ALA A 66 -4.50 -2.63 -9.94
C ALA A 66 -4.01 -1.49 -9.04
N LEU A 67 -3.00 -0.73 -9.48
CA LEU A 67 -2.52 0.46 -8.78
C LEU A 67 -3.62 1.52 -8.63
N ARG A 68 -4.44 1.73 -9.67
CA ARG A 68 -5.52 2.71 -9.63
C ARG A 68 -6.61 2.33 -8.62
N TYR A 69 -6.95 1.05 -8.54
CA TYR A 69 -7.90 0.55 -7.54
C TYR A 69 -7.34 0.71 -6.13
N LEU A 70 -6.10 0.27 -5.89
CA LEU A 70 -5.41 0.42 -4.60
C LEU A 70 -5.21 1.88 -4.19
N GLY A 71 -5.14 2.79 -5.16
CA GLY A 71 -5.08 4.23 -4.89
C GLY A 71 -6.31 4.78 -4.16
N ASN A 72 -7.46 4.09 -4.23
CA ASN A 72 -8.65 4.45 -3.44
C ASN A 72 -8.60 3.91 -2.00
N ASP A 73 -7.66 3.01 -1.70
CA ASP A 73 -7.47 2.45 -0.36
C ASP A 73 -6.48 3.28 0.48
N LEU A 74 -5.85 4.32 -0.08
CA LEU A 74 -4.82 5.09 0.60
C LEU A 74 -5.38 5.87 1.80
N GLU A 75 -6.42 6.66 1.59
CA GLU A 75 -7.08 7.41 2.67
C GLU A 75 -7.66 6.47 3.74
N PRO A 76 -8.50 5.45 3.44
CA PRO A 76 -9.04 4.58 4.48
C PRO A 76 -7.98 3.74 5.20
N ALA A 77 -6.84 3.43 4.55
CA ALA A 77 -5.76 2.71 5.21
C ALA A 77 -4.96 3.62 6.16
N PHE A 78 -4.55 4.81 5.70
CA PHE A 78 -3.60 5.66 6.44
C PHE A 78 -4.26 6.73 7.30
N LEU A 79 -5.50 7.10 6.99
CA LEU A 79 -6.27 8.17 7.64
C LEU A 79 -7.61 7.65 8.22
N PRO A 80 -7.61 6.59 9.07
CA PRO A 80 -8.87 5.99 9.53
C PRO A 80 -9.68 6.88 10.49
N THR A 81 -9.05 7.88 11.11
CA THR A 81 -9.66 8.72 12.15
C THR A 81 -9.33 10.21 12.03
N ALA A 82 -8.55 10.60 11.02
CA ALA A 82 -8.01 11.96 10.88
C ALA A 82 -8.02 12.35 9.41
N ASP A 83 -8.11 13.65 9.12
CA ASP A 83 -7.96 14.18 7.77
C ASP A 83 -6.61 14.92 7.66
N ASP A 84 -5.83 14.60 6.63
CA ASP A 84 -4.59 15.28 6.30
C ASP A 84 -4.65 15.70 4.83
N GLU A 85 -4.85 17.00 4.59
CA GLU A 85 -4.99 17.56 3.24
C GLU A 85 -3.77 17.31 2.36
N ARG A 86 -2.56 17.26 2.95
CA ARG A 86 -1.33 16.96 2.18
C ARG A 86 -1.32 15.52 1.74
N PHE A 87 -1.67 14.59 2.64
CA PHE A 87 -1.76 13.17 2.29
C PHE A 87 -2.82 12.95 1.19
N ILE A 88 -4.01 13.52 1.37
CA ILE A 88 -5.11 13.45 0.39
C ILE A 88 -4.68 14.04 -0.96
N GLY A 89 -3.94 15.16 -0.93
CA GLY A 89 -3.34 15.78 -2.11
C GLY A 89 -2.44 14.79 -2.88
N HIS A 90 -1.44 14.21 -2.21
CA HIS A 90 -0.54 13.23 -2.83
C HIS A 90 -1.27 11.99 -3.35
N ALA A 91 -2.23 11.46 -2.59
CA ALA A 91 -3.05 10.33 -3.02
C ALA A 91 -3.87 10.67 -4.28
N SER A 92 -4.42 11.88 -4.35
CA SER A 92 -5.16 12.37 -5.51
C SER A 92 -4.29 12.54 -6.75
N GLU A 93 -3.07 13.07 -6.59
CA GLU A 93 -2.11 13.24 -7.68
C GLU A 93 -1.66 11.89 -8.25
N LEU A 94 -1.42 10.89 -7.38
CA LEU A 94 -1.12 9.54 -7.81
C LEU A 94 -2.29 8.93 -8.61
N ARG A 95 -3.52 9.06 -8.11
CA ARG A 95 -4.72 8.60 -8.81
C ARG A 95 -4.87 9.28 -10.17
N ALA A 96 -4.63 10.59 -10.25
CA ALA A 96 -4.67 11.33 -11.51
C ALA A 96 -3.59 10.88 -12.51
N ALA A 97 -2.37 10.59 -12.04
CA ALA A 97 -1.30 10.05 -12.90
C ALA A 97 -1.67 8.65 -13.46
N LEU A 98 -2.30 7.82 -12.64
CA LEU A 98 -2.78 6.48 -13.04
C LEU A 98 -3.96 6.58 -14.01
N ASP A 99 -4.91 7.48 -13.77
CA ASP A 99 -6.04 7.75 -14.66
C ASP A 99 -5.55 8.24 -16.04
N ALA A 100 -4.57 9.14 -16.06
CA ALA A 100 -3.94 9.60 -17.30
C ALA A 100 -3.30 8.43 -18.06
N ALA A 101 -2.53 7.57 -17.37
CA ALA A 101 -1.89 6.40 -17.97
C ALA A 101 -2.89 5.38 -18.54
N LEU A 102 -4.04 5.21 -17.90
CA LEU A 102 -5.10 4.30 -18.35
C LEU A 102 -5.90 4.89 -19.52
N SER A 103 -6.10 6.20 -19.54
CA SER A 103 -6.81 6.89 -20.63
C SER A 103 -6.00 6.97 -21.94
N ALA A 104 -4.67 6.98 -21.82
CA ALA A 104 -3.73 7.01 -22.94
C ALA A 104 -2.66 5.93 -22.75
N PRO A 105 -2.98 4.65 -23.04
CA PRO A 105 -2.04 3.55 -22.89
C PRO A 105 -0.76 3.79 -23.72
N PRO A 106 0.42 3.44 -23.19
CA PRO A 106 1.67 3.67 -23.90
C PRO A 106 1.74 2.88 -25.20
N ALA A 107 2.17 3.55 -26.27
CA ALA A 107 2.30 2.96 -27.61
C ALA A 107 3.56 2.09 -27.76
N ASP A 108 4.60 2.40 -26.98
CA ASP A 108 5.91 1.74 -27.03
C ASP A 108 6.62 1.76 -25.67
N CYS A 109 7.81 1.18 -25.61
CA CYS A 109 8.61 1.12 -24.39
C CYS A 109 9.13 2.49 -23.91
N ALA A 110 9.30 3.46 -24.79
CA ALA A 110 9.74 4.81 -24.41
C ALA A 110 8.59 5.54 -23.71
N ALA A 111 7.39 5.50 -24.29
CA ALA A 111 6.17 6.01 -23.68
C ALA A 111 5.86 5.30 -22.35
N ALA A 112 6.04 3.97 -22.30
CA ALA A 112 5.83 3.19 -21.08
C ALA A 112 6.82 3.58 -19.96
N ARG A 113 8.09 3.85 -20.29
CA ARG A 113 9.07 4.38 -19.34
C ARG A 113 8.59 5.69 -18.72
N VAL A 114 8.17 6.64 -19.54
CA VAL A 114 7.67 7.95 -19.07
C VAL A 114 6.47 7.79 -18.14
N VAL A 115 5.52 6.91 -18.48
CA VAL A 115 4.36 6.60 -17.63
C VAL A 115 4.80 6.01 -16.29
N ILE A 116 5.67 5.01 -16.30
CA ILE A 116 6.13 4.32 -15.09
C ILE A 116 6.93 5.25 -14.20
N ASP A 117 7.79 6.10 -14.77
CA ASP A 117 8.55 7.12 -14.04
C ASP A 117 7.61 8.15 -13.41
N ARG A 118 6.56 8.59 -14.12
CA ARG A 118 5.55 9.51 -13.59
C ARG A 118 4.79 8.90 -12.41
N VAL A 119 4.33 7.66 -12.51
CA VAL A 119 3.66 6.97 -11.39
C VAL A 119 4.63 6.80 -10.22
N GLY A 120 5.87 6.37 -10.49
CA GLY A 120 6.91 6.25 -9.47
C GLY A 120 7.24 7.56 -8.77
N SER A 121 7.17 8.69 -9.48
CA SER A 121 7.35 10.02 -8.89
C SER A 121 6.21 10.39 -7.93
N GLY A 122 4.97 10.03 -8.25
CA GLY A 122 3.81 10.20 -7.36
C GLY A 122 3.94 9.35 -6.09
N CYS A 123 4.41 8.11 -6.21
CA CYS A 123 4.72 7.27 -5.05
C CYS A 123 5.79 7.92 -4.15
N GLN A 124 6.86 8.45 -4.75
CA GLN A 124 7.94 9.10 -4.01
C GLN A 124 7.49 10.42 -3.36
N ALA A 125 6.59 11.18 -3.98
CA ALA A 125 6.07 12.43 -3.42
C ALA A 125 5.40 12.21 -2.07
N CYS A 126 4.49 11.23 -1.99
CA CYS A 126 3.87 10.83 -0.73
C CYS A 126 4.91 10.29 0.26
N HIS A 127 5.78 9.37 -0.17
CA HIS A 127 6.76 8.75 0.74
C HIS A 127 7.78 9.73 1.33
N ARG A 128 8.17 10.78 0.60
CA ARG A 128 9.08 11.81 1.13
C ARG A 128 8.49 12.52 2.35
N ASP A 129 7.18 12.73 2.35
CA ASP A 129 6.50 13.47 3.40
C ASP A 129 6.06 12.57 4.56
N PHE A 130 5.76 11.29 4.30
CA PHE A 130 5.09 10.40 5.27
C PHE A 130 5.83 9.10 5.63
N LYS A 131 6.94 8.78 4.98
CA LYS A 131 7.67 7.50 5.16
C LYS A 131 9.12 7.68 5.65
N GLY A 132 9.36 8.72 6.47
CA GLY A 132 10.65 9.00 7.10
C GLY A 132 11.20 7.84 7.93
#